data_AF-A0A0G2LRV5-F1
#
_entry.id   AF-A0A0G2LRV5-F1
#
_cell.length_a   1.000
_cell.length_b   1.000
_cell.length_c   1.000
_cell.angle_alpha   90.00
_cell.angle_beta   90.00
_cell.angle_gamma   90.00
#
_symmetry.space_group_name_H-M   'P 1'
#
loop_
_entity.id
_entity.type
_entity.pdbx_description
1 polymer ?
#
loop_
_entity_poly.entity_id
_entity_poly.type
_entity_poly.pdbx_seq_one_letter_code
_entity_poly.pdbx_strand_id
1 'polypeptide(L)'
;MDKKAYNLKRTFEQPIVMYEFTDKFRINKGFRLDFWATFLIVWFILFLLFWYLLQPVIMSIGGLMFIYFTVVPYYITKYIVKLKQDGKKLFFFLWDFVIFVFNVQLRKVKLSYDEEVEYHDKKITFK
;
A
#
# COMPACT_ATOMS: atom_id res chain seq x y z
N MET A 1 21.02 28.79 23.08
CA MET A 1 21.23 27.61 22.20
C MET A 1 19.88 27.27 21.60
N ASP A 2 19.64 27.71 20.36
CA ASP A 2 18.34 27.53 19.70
C ASP A 2 18.08 26.04 19.46
N LYS A 3 17.08 25.48 20.13
CA LYS A 3 16.62 24.11 19.88
C LYS A 3 15.92 24.10 18.52
N LYS A 4 16.68 23.86 17.44
CA LYS A 4 16.09 23.57 16.13
C LYS A 4 15.23 22.32 16.28
N ALA A 5 13.91 22.47 16.23
CA ALA A 5 12.99 21.35 16.17
C ALA A 5 13.35 20.49 14.96
N TYR A 6 13.81 19.27 15.19
CA TYR A 6 14.14 18.35 14.11
C TYR A 6 12.84 17.96 13.39
N ASN A 7 12.74 18.33 12.12
CA ASN A 7 11.60 17.96 11.30
C ASN A 7 11.73 16.50 10.84
N LEU A 8 11.31 15.57 11.70
CA LEU A 8 11.34 14.13 11.45
C LEU A 8 10.44 13.71 10.28
N LYS A 9 9.46 14.54 9.89
CA LYS A 9 8.58 14.30 8.74
C LYS A 9 9.40 14.01 7.49
N ARG A 10 10.47 14.78 7.26
CA ARG A 10 11.32 14.62 6.07
C ARG A 10 12.01 13.25 6.02
N THR A 11 12.35 12.66 7.17
CA THR A 11 13.00 11.35 7.26
C THR A 11 12.00 10.23 6.99
N PHE A 12 10.78 10.32 7.54
CA PHE A 12 9.72 9.34 7.30
C PHE A 12 9.13 9.39 5.88
N GLU A 13 9.27 10.52 5.18
CA GLU A 13 8.77 10.70 3.82
C GLU A 13 9.69 10.21 2.70
N GLN A 14 10.89 9.72 3.04
CA GLN A 14 11.82 9.25 2.02
C GLN A 14 11.24 8.03 1.29
N PRO A 15 11.29 8.00 -0.06
CA PRO A 15 10.93 6.81 -0.82
C PRO A 15 11.84 5.65 -0.40
N ILE A 16 11.33 4.41 -0.44
CA ILE A 16 12.17 3.25 -0.16
C ILE A 16 12.97 2.98 -1.43
N VAL A 17 14.26 3.28 -1.35
CA VAL A 17 15.15 3.24 -2.51
C VAL A 17 16.21 2.17 -2.28
N MET A 18 16.23 1.13 -3.12
CA MET A 18 17.32 0.16 -3.13
C MET A 18 18.42 0.62 -4.09
N TYR A 19 19.65 0.68 -3.60
CA TYR A 19 20.84 1.00 -4.39
C TYR A 19 21.68 -0.25 -4.69
N GLU A 20 21.54 -1.31 -3.89
CA GLU A 20 22.29 -2.55 -3.97
C GLU A 20 21.32 -3.72 -3.99
N PHE A 21 21.45 -4.57 -5.01
CA PHE A 21 20.66 -5.81 -5.15
C PHE A 21 21.51 -7.05 -4.87
N THR A 22 22.84 -6.96 -4.99
CA THR A 22 23.83 -8.01 -4.69
C THR A 22 25.19 -7.33 -4.44
N ASP A 23 26.12 -7.97 -3.74
CA ASP A 23 27.48 -7.45 -3.43
C ASP A 23 28.27 -6.93 -4.65
N LYS A 24 27.90 -7.34 -5.86
CA LYS A 24 28.54 -6.94 -7.13
C LYS A 24 27.70 -5.99 -7.99
N PHE A 25 26.45 -5.69 -7.63
CA PHE A 25 25.52 -4.92 -8.46
C PHE A 25 24.96 -3.71 -7.71
N ARG A 26 25.56 -2.55 -8.01
CA ARG A 26 25.17 -1.22 -7.50
C ARG A 26 24.53 -0.41 -8.62
N ILE A 27 23.34 0.12 -8.38
CA ILE A 27 22.66 1.01 -9.32
C ILE A 27 22.82 2.46 -8.84
N ASN A 28 23.36 3.31 -9.70
CA ASN A 28 23.67 4.71 -9.40
C ASN A 28 22.40 5.58 -9.23
N LYS A 29 21.31 5.20 -9.90
CA LYS A 29 19.96 5.75 -9.66
C LYS A 29 19.20 4.75 -8.79
N GLY A 30 19.01 5.10 -7.54
CA GLY A 30 18.32 4.22 -6.62
C GLY A 30 16.92 3.83 -7.11
N PHE A 31 16.62 2.54 -7.02
CA PHE A 31 15.37 1.96 -7.50
C PHE A 31 14.26 2.18 -6.48
N ARG A 32 13.26 3.00 -6.84
CA ARG A 32 12.06 3.22 -6.02
C ARG A 32 11.17 2.00 -6.04
N LEU A 33 11.40 1.11 -5.08
CA LEU A 33 10.66 -0.16 -4.96
C LEU A 33 9.17 0.07 -4.76
N ASP A 34 8.83 1.07 -3.94
CA ASP A 34 7.43 1.43 -3.67
C ASP A 34 6.70 1.78 -4.96
N PHE A 35 7.33 2.54 -5.85
CA PHE A 35 6.76 2.88 -7.15
C PHE A 35 6.65 1.66 -8.07
N TRP A 36 7.73 0.90 -8.25
CA TRP A 36 7.75 -0.22 -9.20
C TRP A 36 6.90 -1.42 -8.76
N ALA A 37 6.88 -1.75 -7.47
CA ALA A 37 6.00 -2.78 -6.94
C ALA A 37 4.52 -2.38 -7.14
N THR A 38 4.17 -1.14 -6.80
CA THR A 38 2.80 -0.63 -7.02
C THR A 38 2.46 -0.60 -8.52
N PHE A 39 3.40 -0.23 -9.38
CA PHE A 39 3.22 -0.24 -10.83
C PHE A 39 2.89 -1.64 -11.35
N LEU A 40 3.67 -2.65 -10.96
CA LEU A 40 3.44 -4.03 -11.41
C LEU A 40 2.08 -4.57 -10.95
N ILE A 41 1.67 -4.29 -9.71
CA ILE A 41 0.37 -4.69 -9.19
C ILE A 41 -0.77 -4.02 -9.98
N VAL A 42 -0.69 -2.69 -10.16
CA VAL A 42 -1.70 -1.93 -10.93
C VAL A 42 -1.76 -2.42 -12.38
N TRP A 43 -0.61 -2.62 -13.01
CA TRP A 43 -0.51 -3.09 -14.38
C TRP A 43 -1.14 -4.49 -14.52
N PHE A 44 -0.89 -5.39 -13.57
CA PHE A 44 -1.49 -6.73 -13.56
C PHE A 44 -3.01 -6.68 -13.41
N ILE A 45 -3.54 -5.83 -12.53
CA ILE A 45 -4.99 -5.64 -12.38
C ILE A 45 -5.61 -5.11 -13.68
N LEU A 46 -4.98 -4.11 -14.31
CA LEU A 46 -5.45 -3.57 -15.60
C LEU A 46 -5.37 -4.62 -16.72
N PHE A 47 -4.37 -5.48 -16.69
CA PHE A 47 -4.24 -6.60 -17.63
C PHE A 47 -5.41 -7.59 -17.48
N LEU A 48 -5.77 -7.97 -16.24
CA LEU A 48 -6.93 -8.82 -15.99
C LEU A 48 -8.25 -8.15 -16.42
N LEU A 49 -8.40 -6.85 -16.14
CA LEU A 49 -9.58 -6.07 -16.54
C LEU A 49 -9.71 -5.94 -18.06
N PHE A 50 -8.58 -5.81 -18.76
CA PHE A 50 -8.53 -5.83 -20.21
C PHE A 50 -9.05 -7.16 -20.75
N TRP A 51 -8.53 -8.28 -20.25
CA TRP A 51 -8.91 -9.61 -20.72
C TRP A 51 -10.38 -9.95 -20.44
N TYR A 52 -10.90 -9.55 -19.27
CA TYR A 52 -12.24 -9.96 -18.84
C TYR A 52 -13.37 -9.08 -19.40
N LEU A 53 -13.13 -7.76 -19.58
CA LEU A 53 -14.22 -6.80 -19.83
C LEU A 53 -13.89 -5.78 -20.94
N LEU A 54 -12.69 -5.21 -20.93
CA LEU A 54 -12.40 -4.02 -21.72
C LEU A 54 -11.80 -4.28 -23.10
N GLN A 55 -11.51 -5.54 -23.45
CA GLN A 55 -10.97 -5.94 -24.75
C GLN A 55 -11.73 -5.32 -25.94
N PRO A 56 -13.07 -5.42 -26.08
CA PRO A 56 -13.77 -4.87 -27.25
C PRO A 56 -13.67 -3.35 -27.32
N VAL A 57 -13.73 -2.66 -26.18
CA VAL A 57 -13.64 -1.20 -26.12
C VAL A 57 -12.24 -0.73 -26.50
N ILE A 58 -11.22 -1.34 -25.92
CA ILE A 58 -9.83 -0.90 -26.09
C ILE A 58 -9.29 -1.25 -27.48
N MET A 59 -9.73 -2.36 -28.07
CA MET A 59 -9.37 -2.74 -29.44
C MET A 59 -10.14 -1.97 -30.52
N SER A 60 -11.27 -1.34 -30.17
CA SER A 60 -12.08 -0.57 -31.14
C SER A 60 -11.42 0.72 -31.63
N ILE A 61 -10.48 1.28 -30.86
CA ILE A 61 -9.80 2.55 -31.18
C ILE A 61 -8.29 2.30 -31.31
N GLY A 62 -7.75 2.57 -32.50
CA GLY A 62 -6.31 2.51 -32.75
C GLY A 62 -5.53 3.43 -31.81
N GLY A 63 -4.50 2.89 -31.14
CA GLY A 63 -3.65 3.63 -30.20
C GLY A 63 -4.14 3.65 -28.74
N LEU A 64 -5.41 3.32 -28.48
CA LEU A 64 -5.94 3.28 -27.11
C LEU A 64 -5.29 2.16 -26.28
N MET A 65 -4.92 1.05 -26.93
CA MET A 65 -4.14 -0.04 -26.32
C MET A 65 -2.81 0.46 -25.73
N PHE A 66 -2.08 1.31 -26.46
CA PHE A 66 -0.82 1.87 -25.96
C PHE A 66 -1.04 2.75 -24.73
N ILE A 67 -2.05 3.64 -24.79
CA ILE A 67 -2.40 4.52 -23.68
C ILE A 67 -2.81 3.70 -22.45
N TYR A 68 -3.60 2.66 -22.64
CA TYR A 68 -4.11 1.81 -21.57
C TYR A 68 -3.00 1.05 -20.84
N PHE A 69 -2.00 0.52 -21.55
CA PHE A 69 -0.94 -0.27 -20.92
C PHE A 69 0.27 0.53 -20.45
N THR A 70 0.38 1.81 -20.81
CA THR A 70 1.53 2.65 -20.45
C THR A 70 1.12 3.86 -19.61
N VAL A 71 0.30 4.75 -20.17
CA VAL A 71 -0.08 6.02 -19.58
C VAL A 71 -0.96 5.80 -18.35
N VAL A 72 -2.01 4.99 -18.48
CA VAL A 72 -2.98 4.73 -17.41
C VAL A 72 -2.30 4.14 -16.16
N PRO A 73 -1.56 3.01 -16.22
CA PRO A 73 -0.90 2.44 -15.04
C PRO A 73 0.11 3.41 -14.43
N TYR A 74 0.87 4.14 -15.26
CA TYR A 74 1.86 5.10 -14.76
C TYR A 74 1.21 6.20 -13.91
N TYR A 75 0.12 6.81 -14.39
CA TYR A 75 -0.58 7.86 -13.66
C TYR A 75 -1.29 7.31 -12.41
N ILE A 76 -1.96 6.17 -12.51
CA ILE A 76 -2.62 5.52 -11.36
C ILE A 76 -1.59 5.25 -10.27
N THR A 77 -0.46 4.62 -10.60
CA THR A 77 0.62 4.38 -9.64
C THR A 77 1.14 5.67 -9.03
N LYS A 78 1.33 6.73 -9.83
CA LYS A 78 1.78 8.04 -9.34
C LYS A 78 0.81 8.63 -8.32
N TYR A 79 -0.51 8.47 -8.51
CA TYR A 79 -1.51 8.91 -7.54
C TYR A 79 -1.51 8.03 -6.29
N ILE A 80 -1.50 6.70 -6.45
CA ILE A 80 -1.52 5.75 -5.34
C ILE A 80 -0.31 5.95 -4.42
N VAL A 81 0.89 6.08 -4.98
CA VAL A 81 2.12 6.26 -4.18
C VAL A 81 2.14 7.61 -3.44
N LYS A 82 1.41 8.61 -3.95
CA LYS A 82 1.25 9.90 -3.27
C LYS A 82 0.22 9.86 -2.13
N LEU A 83 -0.70 8.91 -2.15
CA LEU A 83 -1.70 8.78 -1.09
C LEU A 83 -1.03 8.40 0.22
N LYS A 84 -1.26 9.24 1.23
CA LYS A 84 -0.86 9.00 2.61
C LYS A 84 -2.11 8.99 3.46
N GLN A 85 -2.47 7.82 3.93
CA GLN A 85 -3.62 7.63 4.81
C GLN A 85 -3.08 7.58 6.23
N ASP A 86 -3.58 8.46 7.10
CA ASP A 86 -3.09 8.65 8.47
C ASP A 86 -1.57 8.85 8.59
N GLY A 87 -0.98 9.53 7.60
CA GLY A 87 0.46 9.79 7.53
C GLY A 87 1.32 8.58 7.15
N LYS A 88 0.74 7.38 7.01
CA LYS A 88 1.41 6.16 6.51
C LYS A 88 1.25 6.04 5.00
N LYS A 89 2.21 5.37 4.34
CA LYS A 89 2.04 4.97 2.92
C LYS A 89 0.88 3.98 2.83
N LEU A 90 0.10 4.08 1.76
CA LEU A 90 -1.10 3.24 1.56
C LEU A 90 -0.81 1.74 1.73
N PHE A 91 0.33 1.25 1.25
CA PHE A 91 0.70 -0.17 1.39
C PHE A 91 0.77 -0.63 2.86
N PHE A 92 1.42 0.14 3.73
CA PHE A 92 1.51 -0.19 5.15
C PHE A 92 0.15 -0.10 5.84
N PHE A 93 -0.65 0.91 5.47
CA PHE A 93 -2.01 1.03 5.97
C PHE A 93 -2.87 -0.19 5.60
N LEU A 94 -2.83 -0.63 4.33
CA LEU A 94 -3.59 -1.78 3.86
C LEU A 94 -3.12 -3.08 4.53
N TRP A 95 -1.81 -3.24 4.74
CA TRP A 95 -1.27 -4.40 5.44
C TRP A 95 -1.73 -4.44 6.90
N ASP A 96 -1.62 -3.32 7.62
CA ASP A 96 -2.11 -3.19 9.00
C ASP A 96 -3.62 -3.46 9.06
N PHE A 97 -4.38 -2.96 8.08
CA PHE A 97 -5.82 -3.19 7.97
C PHE A 97 -6.16 -4.67 7.75
N VAL A 98 -5.44 -5.37 6.86
CA VAL A 98 -5.62 -6.82 6.66
C VAL A 98 -5.35 -7.58 7.95
N ILE A 99 -4.24 -7.29 8.63
CA ILE A 99 -3.93 -7.90 9.94
C ILE A 99 -5.06 -7.64 10.93
N PHE A 100 -5.55 -6.41 11.02
CA PHE A 100 -6.64 -6.03 11.90
C PHE A 100 -7.93 -6.81 11.59
N VAL A 101 -8.32 -6.91 10.32
CA VAL A 101 -9.53 -7.64 9.92
C VAL A 101 -9.42 -9.12 10.29
N PHE A 102 -8.31 -9.78 9.98
CA PHE A 102 -8.16 -11.21 10.23
C PHE A 102 -7.95 -11.57 11.70
N ASN A 103 -7.19 -10.76 12.44
CA ASN A 103 -6.85 -11.08 13.83
C ASN A 103 -7.85 -10.51 14.84
N VAL A 104 -8.48 -9.38 14.55
CA VAL A 104 -9.39 -8.70 15.49
C VAL A 104 -10.83 -8.89 15.07
N GLN A 105 -11.20 -8.42 13.88
CA GLN A 105 -12.60 -8.39 13.46
C GLN A 105 -13.19 -9.80 13.24
N LEU A 106 -12.46 -10.68 12.56
CA LEU A 106 -12.94 -12.05 12.27
C LEU A 106 -12.88 -12.98 13.49
N ARG A 107 -11.85 -12.85 14.34
CA ARG A 107 -11.74 -13.63 15.59
C ARG A 107 -12.64 -13.08 16.71
N LYS A 108 -13.33 -11.95 16.50
CA LYS A 108 -14.19 -11.24 17.48
C LYS A 108 -13.49 -10.99 18.81
N VAL A 109 -12.18 -10.76 18.77
CA VAL A 109 -11.38 -10.49 19.97
C VAL A 109 -11.76 -9.12 20.50
N LYS A 110 -12.05 -9.02 21.80
CA LYS A 110 -12.29 -7.73 22.45
C LYS A 110 -10.95 -7.22 22.97
N LEU A 111 -10.47 -6.12 22.39
CA LEU A 111 -9.24 -5.47 22.79
C LEU A 111 -9.54 -4.32 23.76
N SER A 112 -8.78 -4.22 24.85
CA SER A 112 -8.77 -3.08 25.77
C SER A 112 -7.31 -2.74 26.07
N TYR A 113 -6.88 -1.50 25.78
CA TYR A 113 -5.48 -1.07 25.97
C TYR A 113 -4.44 -2.04 25.36
N ASP A 114 -4.66 -2.49 24.12
CA ASP A 114 -3.81 -3.43 23.38
C ASP A 114 -3.68 -4.85 23.98
N GLU A 115 -4.48 -5.19 25.00
CA GLU A 115 -4.58 -6.55 25.53
C GLU A 115 -5.87 -7.24 25.06
N GLU A 116 -5.76 -8.53 24.73
CA GLU A 116 -6.94 -9.39 24.49
C GLU A 116 -7.64 -9.63 25.83
N VAL A 117 -8.87 -9.13 25.97
CA VAL A 117 -9.66 -9.32 27.19
C VAL A 117 -10.76 -10.33 26.93
N GLU A 118 -10.72 -11.44 27.67
CA GLU A 118 -11.85 -12.36 27.77
C GLU A 118 -12.95 -11.72 28.62
N TYR A 119 -13.93 -11.10 27.97
CA TYR A 119 -15.14 -10.70 28.68
C TYR A 119 -15.93 -11.97 29.02
N HIS A 120 -16.19 -12.21 30.31
CA HIS A 120 -17.16 -13.21 30.72
C HIS A 120 -18.56 -12.79 30.25
N ASP A 121 -19.19 -13.58 29.38
CA ASP A 121 -20.60 -13.41 28.99
C ASP A 121 -21.59 -13.72 30.13
N LYS A 122 -21.09 -14.19 31.29
CA LYS A 122 -21.92 -14.46 32.47
C LYS A 122 -22.11 -13.20 33.31
N LYS A 123 -23.36 -12.89 33.59
CA LYS A 123 -23.76 -11.82 34.51
C LYS A 123 -23.12 -12.08 35.89
N ILE A 124 -22.25 -11.19 36.32
CA ILE A 124 -21.64 -11.26 37.66
C ILE A 124 -22.73 -10.91 38.67
N THR A 125 -23.23 -11.91 39.40
CA THR A 125 -24.11 -11.71 40.55
C THR A 125 -23.27 -11.68 41.81
N PHE A 126 -23.24 -10.54 42.48
CA PHE A 126 -22.71 -10.44 43.84
C PHE A 126 -23.79 -10.97 44.80
N LYS A 127 -23.41 -11.92 45.66
CA LYS A 127 -24.23 -12.38 46.79
C LYS A 127 -24.01 -11.49 48.00
#